data_AF-A0A010IR62-F1
#
_entry.id   AF-A0A010IR62-F1
#
_cell.length_a   1.000
_cell.length_b   1.000
_cell.length_c   1.000
_cell.angle_alpha   90.00
_cell.angle_beta   90.00
_cell.angle_gamma   90.00
#
_symmetry.space_group_name_H-M   'P 1'
#
loop_
_entity.id
_entity.type
_entity.pdbx_description
1 polymer ?
#
loop_
_entity_poly.entity_id
_entity_poly.type
_entity_poly.pdbx_seq_one_letter_code
_entity_poly.pdbx_strand_id
1 'polypeptide(L)' 'MAGLSIWHVVIFAIVVILLFGTSKLKNIGKDVGGAVKDFKKSVREEDETTALNTPRTIDAQVKTPDSTSVKS' A
#
# COMPACT_ATOMS: atom_id res chain seq x y z
N MET A 1 29.84 -5.26 -24.33
CA MET A 1 29.03 -5.64 -23.16
C MET A 1 27.57 -5.66 -23.58
N ALA A 2 26.98 -6.84 -23.79
CA ALA A 2 25.59 -6.96 -24.20
C ALA A 2 24.68 -6.50 -23.05
N GLY A 3 24.11 -5.30 -23.16
CA GLY A 3 23.15 -4.79 -22.20
C GLY A 3 21.88 -5.63 -22.22
N LEU A 4 21.24 -5.77 -21.06
CA LEU A 4 19.92 -6.38 -20.93
C LEU A 4 18.91 -5.56 -21.74
N SER A 5 18.76 -5.88 -23.02
CA SER A 5 17.76 -5.27 -23.87
C SER A 5 16.39 -5.73 -23.42
N ILE A 6 15.46 -4.79 -23.31
CA ILE A 6 14.07 -4.98 -22.87
C ILE A 6 13.39 -6.15 -23.61
N TRP A 7 13.76 -6.37 -24.87
CA TRP A 7 13.27 -7.51 -25.68
C TRP A 7 13.58 -8.89 -25.08
N HIS A 8 14.75 -9.04 -24.46
CA HIS A 8 15.14 -10.31 -23.82
C HIS A 8 14.32 -10.55 -22.56
N VAL A 9 14.04 -9.49 -21.79
CA VAL A 9 13.26 -9.59 -20.55
C VAL A 9 11.81 -10.00 -20.84
N VAL A 10 11.20 -9.47 -21.90
CA VAL A 10 9.83 -9.83 -22.31
C VAL A 10 9.76 -11.30 -22.73
N ILE A 11 10.69 -11.76 -23.57
CA ILE A 11 10.73 -13.16 -24.02
C ILE A 11 10.97 -14.10 -22.83
N PHE A 12 11.88 -13.75 -21.92
CA PHE A 12 12.13 -14.51 -20.70
C PHE A 12 10.88 -14.58 -19.81
N ALA A 13 10.16 -13.48 -19.62
CA ALA A 13 8.92 -13.45 -18.84
C ALA A 13 7.85 -14.38 -19.41
N ILE A 14 7.69 -14.44 -20.74
CA ILE A 14 6.76 -15.35 -21.40
C ILE A 14 7.12 -16.81 -21.09
N VAL A 15 8.39 -17.19 -21.20
CA VAL A 15 8.86 -18.55 -20.90
C VAL A 15 8.60 -18.91 -19.42
N VAL A 16 8.88 -18.00 -18.50
CA VAL A 16 8.59 -18.21 -17.06
C VAL A 16 7.08 -18.39 -16.82
N ILE A 17 6.23 -17.59 -17.46
CA ILE A 17 4.77 -17.72 -17.35
C ILE A 17 4.28 -19.07 -17.88
N LEU A 18 4.85 -19.57 -18.97
CA LEU A 18 4.50 -20.88 -19.53
C LEU A 18 4.94 -22.04 -18.62
N LEU A 19 6.13 -21.96 -18.02
CA LEU A 19 6.66 -23.00 -17.13
C LEU A 19 5.89 -23.08 -15.80
N PHE A 20 5.65 -21.94 -15.17
CA PHE A 20 4.98 -21.88 -13.86
C PHE A 20 3.45 -21.90 -13.99
N GLY A 21 2.94 -21.57 -15.18
CA GLY A 21 1.52 -21.32 -15.42
C GLY A 21 1.05 -19.99 -14.81
N THR A 22 -0.01 -19.43 -15.39
CA THR A 22 -0.60 -18.16 -14.91
C THR A 22 -1.24 -18.29 -13.54
N SER A 23 -1.67 -19.49 -13.14
CA SER A 23 -2.38 -19.73 -11.89
C SER A 23 -1.50 -19.53 -10.65
N LYS A 24 -0.26 -20.05 -10.67
CA LYS A 24 0.71 -19.86 -9.56
C LYS A 24 1.23 -18.43 -9.51
N LEU A 25 1.53 -17.84 -10.66
CA LEU A 25 1.96 -16.44 -10.75
C LEU A 25 0.87 -15.46 -10.31
N LYS A 26 -0.40 -15.74 -10.59
CA LYS A 26 -1.52 -14.91 -10.12
C LYS A 26 -1.69 -14.96 -8.60
N ASN A 27 -1.54 -16.14 -7.99
CA ASN A 27 -1.69 -16.27 -6.54
C ASN A 27 -0.57 -15.52 -5.81
N ILE A 28 0.69 -15.78 -6.17
CA ILE A 28 1.86 -15.12 -5.58
C ILE A 28 1.89 -13.62 -5.95
N GLY A 29 1.54 -13.29 -7.19
CA GLY A 29 1.47 -11.91 -7.66
C GLY A 29 0.40 -11.08 -6.98
N LYS A 30 -0.71 -11.69 -6.53
CA LYS A 30 -1.72 -11.00 -5.72
C LYS A 30 -1.20 -10.66 -4.33
N ASP A 31 -0.51 -11.61 -3.69
CA ASP A 31 0.02 -11.43 -2.33
C ASP A 31 1.17 -10.42 -2.31
N VAL A 32 2.15 -10.59 -3.21
CA VAL A 32 3.29 -9.67 -3.34
C VAL A 32 2.86 -8.33 -3.93
N GLY A 33 1.99 -8.35 -4.94
CA GLY A 33 1.49 -7.14 -5.59
C GLY A 33 0.64 -6.28 -4.66
N GLY A 34 -0.11 -6.88 -3.74
CA GLY A 34 -0.81 -6.17 -2.67
C GLY A 34 0.16 -5.39 -1.78
N ALA A 35 1.17 -6.07 -1.23
CA ALA A 35 2.17 -5.45 -0.37
C ALA A 35 2.94 -4.31 -1.08
N VAL A 36 3.34 -4.51 -2.34
CA VAL A 36 4.03 -3.47 -3.13
C VAL A 36 3.09 -2.31 -3.48
N LYS A 37 1.79 -2.58 -3.73
CA LYS A 37 0.79 -1.54 -3.98
C LYS A 37 0.60 -0.66 -2.76
N ASP A 38 0.48 -1.25 -1.58
CA ASP A 38 0.32 -0.51 -0.33
C ASP A 38 1.58 0.31 -0.02
N PHE A 39 2.78 -0.28 -0.18
CA PHE A 39 4.05 0.45 -0.06
C PHE A 39 4.12 1.67 -1.00
N LYS A 40 3.79 1.49 -2.29
CA LYS A 40 3.77 2.61 -3.25
C LYS A 40 2.72 3.67 -2.90
N LYS A 41 1.59 3.26 -2.32
CA LYS A 41 0.53 4.19 -1.89
C LYS A 41 1.01 5.01 -0.69
N SER A 42 1.64 4.40 0.31
CA SER A 42 2.20 5.09 1.47
C SER A 42 3.27 6.10 1.07
N VAL A 43 4.21 5.71 0.20
CA VAL A 43 5.26 6.63 -0.28
C VAL A 43 4.66 7.81 -1.05
N ARG A 44 3.64 7.57 -1.88
CA ARG A 44 2.95 8.64 -2.61
C ARG A 44 2.10 9.54 -1.71
N GLU A 45 1.46 8.99 -0.68
CA GLU A 45 0.72 9.78 0.31
C GLU A 45 1.65 10.67 1.13
N GLU A 46 2.88 10.24 1.42
CA GLU A 46 3.91 11.10 2.04
C GLU A 46 4.35 12.25 1.11
N ASP A 47 4.49 11.99 -0.19
CA ASP A 47 4.79 13.03 -1.18
C ASP A 47 3.62 14.03 -1.36
N GLU A 48 2.36 13.57 -1.36
CA GLU A 48 1.17 14.44 -1.50
C GLU A 48 0.77 15.14 -0.20
N THR A 49 1.09 14.59 0.98
CA THR A 49 0.86 15.26 2.27
C THR A 49 1.83 16.42 2.54
N THR A 50 2.93 16.51 1.78
CA THR A 50 3.78 17.71 1.77
C THR A 50 3.12 18.89 1.03
N ALA A 51 2.05 18.66 0.24
CA ALA A 51 1.33 19.69 -0.51
C ALA A 51 0.04 20.21 0.16
N LEU A 52 -0.38 19.67 1.33
CA LEU A 52 -1.60 20.09 2.03
C LEU A 52 -1.31 20.50 3.47
N ASN A 53 -0.77 21.70 3.61
CA ASN A 53 -0.61 22.41 4.87
C ASN A 53 -1.96 22.99 5.36
N THR A 54 -2.89 22.12 5.74
CA THR A 54 -4.03 22.51 6.59
C THR A 54 -4.02 21.63 7.83
N PRO A 55 -3.76 22.19 9.02
CA PRO A 55 -3.77 21.43 10.26
C PRO A 55 -5.20 20.93 10.54
N ARG A 56 -5.45 19.63 10.36
CA ARG A 56 -6.60 18.96 10.97
C ARG A 56 -6.31 18.81 12.45
N THR A 57 -6.77 19.77 13.24
CA THR A 57 -6.91 19.62 14.68
C THR A 57 -7.82 18.43 14.95
N ILE A 58 -7.31 17.42 15.66
CA ILE A 58 -8.13 16.34 16.20
C ILE A 58 -8.78 16.92 17.46
N ASP A 59 -10.02 17.38 17.33
CA ASP A 59 -10.88 17.64 18.49
C ASP A 59 -11.18 16.29 19.15
N ALA A 60 -10.35 15.92 20.14
CA ALA A 60 -10.64 14.82 21.02
C ALA A 60 -11.90 15.16 21.82
N GLN A 61 -13.06 14.66 21.38
CA GLN A 61 -14.27 14.69 22.18
C GLN A 61 -14.07 13.72 23.35
N VAL A 62 -13.44 14.21 24.42
CA VAL A 62 -13.43 13.56 25.73
C VAL A 62 -14.86 13.59 26.25
N LYS A 63 -15.55 12.45 26.13
CA LYS A 63 -16.81 12.22 26.83
C LYS A 63 -16.47 11.95 28.30
N THR A 64 -16.39 13.00 29.11
CA THR A 64 -16.35 12.89 30.58
C THR A 64 -17.76 12.50 31.06
N PRO A 65 -17.96 11.34 31.71
CA PRO A 65 -19.16 11.11 32.49
C PRO A 65 -18.96 11.75 33.86
N ASP A 66 -19.22 13.06 33.97
CA ASP A 66 -19.18 13.75 35.25
C ASP A 66 -20.42 13.40 36.09
N SER A 67 -20.16 12.53 37.07
CA SER A 67 -20.69 12.55 38.43
C SER A 67 -21.59 13.76 38.73
N THR A 68 -22.90 13.53 38.86
CA THR A 68 -23.78 14.41 39.64
C THR A 68 -24.66 13.57 40.55
N SER A 69 -24.44 13.77 41.85
CA SER A 69 -25.43 13.68 42.94
C SER A 69 -25.82 12.29 43.47
N VAL A 70 -24.92 11.72 44.27
CA VAL A 70 -25.32 11.13 45.56
C VAL A 70 -25.47 12.27 46.58
N LYS A 71 -26.69 12.58 46.99
CA LYS A 71 -27.04 13.24 48.28
C LYS A 71 -28.57 13.13 48.45
N SER A 72 -29.04 12.20 49.29
CA SER A 72 -29.49 12.44 50.68
C SER A 72 -30.61 13.48 50.78
#